data_AF-A0A536PD37-F1
#
_entry.id   AF-A0A536PD37-F1
#
_cell.length_a   1.000
_cell.length_b   1.000
_cell.length_c   1.000
_cell.angle_alpha   90.00
_cell.angle_beta   90.00
_cell.angle_gamma   90.00
#
_symmetry.space_group_name_H-M   'P 1'
#
loop_
_entity.id
_entity.type
_entity.pdbx_description
1 polymer ?
#
loop_
_entity_poly.entity_id
_entity_poly.type
_entity_poly.pdbx_seq_one_letter_code
_entity_poly.pdbx_strand_id
1 'polypeptide(L)'
;MQTIQPARIRPNASVDALPTAPSPEGPGAADGVIRGQALIFWDPKVPGRKLDAIDTDQITPSTDCISESLERLDERWKAGSFRYLMPDFRERVARGQNFIVAGDRFAIGSSREMSPAGLKGVGEEAGHEVVIVCGAAMGDIFRRNALNLGLHVLQSRAAVEDAQEGDTFRFDPATRTLTNETRGKTYAPAPLTPQEEQIRRSGGIIAVGRREFAGSVRTTPRIVWPDERTARGLTSTEQIFWSHRVDKDADVRPGATLRVYADLLPASDGTAPFSIHT
;
A
#
# COMPACT_ATOMS: atom_id res chain seq x y z
N MET A 1 -9.12 -5.77 -33.22
CA MET A 1 -8.41 -6.14 -31.98
C MET A 1 -7.68 -4.91 -31.49
N GLN A 2 -7.92 -4.45 -30.25
CA GLN A 2 -7.13 -3.36 -29.70
C GLN A 2 -5.71 -3.90 -29.44
N THR A 3 -4.70 -3.26 -30.03
CA THR A 3 -3.29 -3.59 -29.82
C THR A 3 -2.65 -2.49 -29.01
N ILE A 4 -1.85 -2.86 -28.00
CA ILE A 4 -1.10 -1.87 -27.21
C ILE A 4 -0.33 -0.92 -28.13
N GLN A 5 -0.43 0.38 -27.85
CA GLN A 5 0.23 1.44 -28.62
C GLN A 5 1.27 2.13 -27.74
N PRO A 6 2.31 2.74 -28.34
CA PRO A 6 3.21 3.62 -27.60
C PRO A 6 2.43 4.74 -26.89
N ALA A 7 2.93 5.14 -25.72
CA ALA A 7 2.38 6.28 -24.99
C ALA A 7 2.48 7.55 -25.85
N ARG A 8 1.43 8.39 -25.84
CA ARG A 8 1.41 9.67 -26.54
C ARG A 8 1.61 10.80 -25.55
N ILE A 9 2.54 11.69 -25.85
CA ILE A 9 2.79 12.89 -25.05
C ILE A 9 1.70 13.93 -25.39
N ARG A 10 1.22 14.67 -24.38
CA ARG A 10 0.28 15.78 -24.61
C ARG A 10 0.96 16.88 -25.44
N PRO A 11 0.22 17.64 -26.28
CA PRO A 11 0.81 18.63 -27.19
C PRO A 11 1.79 19.64 -26.55
N ASN A 12 1.58 19.98 -25.27
CA ASN A 12 2.39 20.95 -24.53
C ASN A 12 3.35 20.32 -23.51
N ALA A 13 3.62 19.01 -23.61
CA ALA A 13 4.52 18.29 -22.71
C ALA A 13 5.76 17.79 -23.47
N SER A 14 6.89 17.69 -22.76
CA SER A 14 8.13 17.12 -23.29
C SER A 14 8.72 16.15 -22.27
N VAL A 15 9.20 14.99 -22.75
CA VAL A 15 9.88 13.99 -21.91
C VAL A 15 11.22 14.52 -21.41
N ASP A 16 11.90 15.35 -22.20
CA ASP A 16 13.21 15.91 -21.82
C ASP A 16 13.07 17.06 -20.81
N ALA A 17 11.85 17.58 -20.62
CA ALA A 17 11.51 18.57 -19.60
C ALA A 17 11.03 17.95 -18.28
N LEU A 18 11.00 16.61 -18.19
CA LEU A 18 10.60 15.94 -16.95
C LEU A 18 11.66 16.16 -15.87
N PRO A 19 11.25 16.46 -14.63
CA PRO A 19 12.19 16.55 -13.53
C PRO A 19 12.93 15.23 -13.36
N THR A 20 14.25 15.29 -13.19
CA THR A 20 15.05 14.12 -12.83
C THR A 20 14.52 13.58 -11.53
N ALA A 21 14.00 12.37 -11.55
CA ALA A 21 13.41 11.78 -10.37
C ALA A 21 14.51 11.49 -9.33
N PRO A 22 14.21 11.69 -8.04
CA PRO A 22 15.22 11.61 -6.98
C PRO A 22 15.90 10.25 -6.95
N SER A 23 17.21 10.26 -6.68
CA SER A 23 18.03 9.06 -6.56
C SER A 23 17.41 8.07 -5.57
N PRO A 24 17.55 6.74 -5.79
CA PRO A 24 17.07 5.72 -4.87
C PRO A 24 17.70 5.82 -3.46
N GLU A 25 18.81 6.55 -3.34
CA GLU A 25 19.55 6.83 -2.10
C GLU A 25 19.33 8.26 -1.55
N GLY A 26 18.44 9.06 -2.15
CA GLY A 26 18.07 10.38 -1.62
C GLY A 26 17.21 10.25 -0.35
N PRO A 27 17.20 11.26 0.54
CA PRO A 27 16.51 11.21 1.83
C PRO A 27 14.98 11.22 1.61
N GLY A 28 14.42 10.04 1.36
CA GLY A 28 13.00 9.78 1.19
C GLY A 28 12.45 8.75 2.18
N ALA A 29 13.29 8.25 3.08
CA ALA A 29 12.83 7.71 4.35
C ALA A 29 12.74 8.89 5.31
N ALA A 30 11.63 9.04 6.03
CA ALA A 30 11.65 9.83 7.24
C ALA A 30 12.79 9.28 8.10
N ASP A 31 13.88 10.05 8.27
CA ASP A 31 15.00 9.74 9.19
C ASP A 31 14.54 9.76 10.67
N GLY A 32 13.23 9.88 10.90
CA GLY A 32 12.56 9.83 12.17
C GLY A 32 12.12 8.42 12.52
N VAL A 33 12.47 8.02 13.73
CA VAL A 33 11.78 6.95 14.43
C VAL A 33 10.34 7.40 14.71
N ILE A 34 9.36 6.56 14.40
CA ILE A 34 7.95 6.84 14.67
C ILE A 34 7.63 6.33 16.07
N ARG A 35 6.99 7.17 16.88
CA ARG A 35 6.56 6.83 18.25
C ARG A 35 5.10 7.21 18.47
N GLY A 36 4.45 6.47 19.36
CA GLY A 36 3.16 6.84 19.92
C GLY A 36 2.43 5.65 20.52
N GLN A 37 1.16 5.83 20.83
CA GLN A 37 0.40 4.89 21.65
C GLN A 37 -0.38 3.88 20.81
N ALA A 38 -0.51 2.67 21.36
CA ALA A 38 -1.35 1.62 20.82
C ALA A 38 -2.83 2.04 20.81
N LEU A 39 -3.46 1.91 19.65
CA LEU A 39 -4.88 2.02 19.38
C LEU A 39 -5.37 0.62 19.01
N ILE A 40 -5.99 -0.08 19.95
CA ILE A 40 -6.27 -1.51 19.79
C ILE A 40 -7.73 -1.75 19.42
N PHE A 41 -7.94 -2.53 18.37
CA PHE A 41 -9.24 -3.09 18.04
C PHE A 41 -9.46 -4.37 18.84
N TRP A 42 -10.24 -4.29 19.93
CA TRP A 42 -10.62 -5.45 20.74
C TRP A 42 -11.85 -6.15 20.17
N ASP A 43 -11.89 -7.48 20.26
CA ASP A 43 -13.07 -8.26 19.89
C ASP A 43 -14.15 -8.12 21.01
N PRO A 44 -15.30 -7.49 20.73
CA PRO A 44 -16.34 -7.29 21.74
C PRO A 44 -16.98 -8.60 22.22
N LYS A 45 -16.80 -9.70 21.46
CA LYS A 45 -17.37 -11.01 21.77
C LYS A 45 -16.40 -11.89 22.58
N VAL A 46 -15.11 -11.59 22.58
CA VAL A 46 -14.07 -12.42 23.20
C VAL A 46 -13.10 -11.53 23.99
N PRO A 47 -13.33 -11.37 25.32
CA PRO A 47 -12.47 -10.56 26.18
C PRO A 47 -11.00 -10.92 26.06
N GLY A 48 -10.14 -9.91 25.91
CA GLY A 48 -8.69 -10.08 25.78
C GLY A 48 -8.19 -10.47 24.38
N ARG A 49 -9.10 -10.73 23.43
CA ARG A 49 -8.73 -11.00 22.04
C ARG A 49 -8.77 -9.72 21.20
N LYS A 50 -7.78 -9.55 20.32
CA LYS A 50 -7.80 -8.50 19.29
C LYS A 50 -8.72 -8.92 18.16
N LEU A 51 -9.46 -7.97 17.59
CA LEU A 51 -10.45 -8.22 16.57
C LEU A 51 -9.77 -8.69 15.27
N ASP A 52 -10.11 -9.91 14.86
CA ASP A 52 -9.72 -10.47 13.58
C ASP A 52 -10.68 -10.04 12.46
N ALA A 53 -10.26 -10.23 11.21
CA ALA A 53 -11.10 -10.14 10.02
C ALA A 53 -11.78 -8.78 9.81
N ILE A 54 -11.11 -7.70 10.20
CA ILE A 54 -11.53 -6.35 9.83
C ILE A 54 -11.43 -6.23 8.30
N ASP A 55 -12.55 -6.03 7.63
CA ASP A 55 -12.59 -5.85 6.17
C ASP A 55 -12.48 -4.37 5.75
N THR A 56 -12.34 -4.12 4.45
CA THR A 56 -12.21 -2.75 3.93
C THR A 56 -13.49 -1.90 4.07
N ASP A 57 -14.68 -2.49 4.23
CA ASP A 57 -15.92 -1.76 4.56
C ASP A 57 -15.90 -1.26 6.00
N GLN A 58 -15.35 -2.05 6.92
CA GLN A 58 -15.17 -1.66 8.31
C GLN A 58 -14.08 -0.59 8.50
N ILE A 59 -13.07 -0.56 7.63
CA ILE A 59 -12.07 0.52 7.59
C ILE A 59 -12.67 1.77 6.96
N THR A 60 -13.27 1.68 5.78
CA THR A 60 -13.89 2.82 5.09
C THR A 60 -15.17 2.37 4.40
N PRO A 61 -16.34 2.79 4.92
CA PRO A 61 -17.62 2.44 4.34
C PRO A 61 -17.70 2.83 2.86
N SER A 62 -18.33 1.99 2.04
CA SER A 62 -18.50 2.25 0.60
C SER A 62 -19.18 3.58 0.30
N THR A 63 -20.13 4.00 1.15
CA THR A 63 -20.82 5.30 1.05
C THR A 63 -19.89 6.50 1.21
N ASP A 64 -18.76 6.33 1.89
CA ASP A 64 -17.75 7.37 2.09
C ASP A 64 -16.65 7.32 1.01
N CYS A 65 -16.73 6.36 0.07
CA CYS A 65 -15.83 6.24 -1.08
C CYS A 65 -16.42 6.83 -2.38
N ILE A 66 -17.56 7.52 -2.28
CA ILE A 66 -18.25 8.12 -3.43
C ILE A 66 -18.62 9.59 -3.18
N SER A 67 -18.39 10.44 -4.17
CA SER A 67 -18.69 11.86 -4.11
C SER A 67 -18.77 12.46 -5.51
N GLU A 68 -19.51 13.56 -5.66
CA GLU A 68 -19.60 14.35 -6.90
C GLU A 68 -18.38 15.27 -7.11
N SER A 69 -17.58 15.48 -6.07
CA SER A 69 -16.31 16.21 -6.15
C SER A 69 -15.21 15.51 -5.35
N LEU A 70 -13.97 15.78 -5.74
CA LEU A 70 -12.77 15.15 -5.18
C LEU A 70 -12.41 15.69 -3.81
N GLU A 71 -12.55 17.00 -3.62
CA GLU A 71 -12.34 17.65 -2.33
C GLU A 71 -13.26 17.03 -1.29
N ARG A 72 -14.54 16.88 -1.64
CA ARG A 72 -15.52 16.20 -0.78
C ARG A 72 -15.24 14.70 -0.66
N LEU A 73 -14.68 14.06 -1.67
CA LEU A 73 -14.27 12.66 -1.58
C LEU A 73 -13.15 12.46 -0.56
N ASP A 74 -12.16 13.34 -0.58
CA ASP A 74 -11.03 13.35 0.35
C ASP A 74 -11.48 13.55 1.80
N GLU A 75 -12.34 14.53 2.03
CA GLU A 75 -12.97 14.74 3.34
C GLU A 75 -13.74 13.49 3.82
N ARG A 76 -14.49 12.86 2.92
CA ARG A 76 -15.35 11.72 3.26
C ARG A 76 -14.59 10.46 3.63
N TRP A 77 -13.56 10.05 2.87
CA TRP A 77 -12.82 8.82 3.23
C TRP A 77 -12.06 8.98 4.55
N LYS A 78 -11.59 10.21 4.87
CA LYS A 78 -10.92 10.51 6.13
C LYS A 78 -11.93 10.46 7.28
N ALA A 79 -13.09 11.09 7.10
CA ALA A 79 -14.18 11.04 8.07
C ALA A 79 -14.78 9.64 8.26
N GLY A 80 -14.78 8.81 7.21
CA GLY A 80 -15.30 7.44 7.23
C GLY A 80 -14.35 6.44 7.88
N SER A 81 -13.08 6.78 8.05
CA SER A 81 -12.04 5.89 8.60
C SER A 81 -12.45 5.36 9.98
N PHE A 82 -12.70 4.05 10.04
CA PHE A 82 -13.20 3.29 11.19
C PHE A 82 -14.48 3.80 11.86
N ARG A 83 -15.29 4.64 11.19
CA ARG A 83 -16.35 5.40 11.90
C ARG A 83 -17.35 4.54 12.69
N TYR A 84 -17.61 3.32 12.23
CA TYR A 84 -18.54 2.40 12.89
C TYR A 84 -17.85 1.45 13.86
N LEU A 85 -16.58 1.14 13.61
CA LEU A 85 -15.80 0.20 14.41
C LEU A 85 -15.13 0.88 15.61
N MET A 86 -14.70 2.13 15.45
CA MET A 86 -14.13 3.00 16.47
C MET A 86 -14.55 4.46 16.18
N PRO A 87 -15.74 4.89 16.66
CA PRO A 87 -16.28 6.21 16.34
C PRO A 87 -15.39 7.40 16.74
N ASP A 88 -14.54 7.22 17.77
CA ASP A 88 -13.60 8.23 18.27
C ASP A 88 -12.18 8.08 17.68
N PHE A 89 -12.01 7.29 16.60
CA PHE A 89 -10.71 7.00 15.98
C PHE A 89 -9.88 8.26 15.69
N ARG A 90 -10.46 9.25 15.00
CA ARG A 90 -9.75 10.49 14.62
C ARG A 90 -9.29 11.30 15.84
N GLU A 91 -10.13 11.36 16.88
CA GLU A 91 -9.80 12.04 18.14
C GLU A 91 -8.70 11.32 18.91
N ARG A 92 -8.66 9.98 18.86
CA ARG A 92 -7.58 9.17 19.43
C ARG A 92 -6.27 9.38 18.71
N VAL A 93 -6.28 9.38 17.38
CA VAL A 93 -5.09 9.70 16.57
C VAL A 93 -4.58 11.10 16.89
N ALA A 94 -5.45 12.11 16.96
CA ALA A 94 -5.08 13.47 17.37
C ALA A 94 -4.40 13.55 18.76
N ARG A 95 -4.79 12.65 19.69
CA ARG A 95 -4.18 12.52 21.02
C ARG A 95 -2.88 11.71 21.04
N GLY A 96 -2.37 11.27 19.88
CA GLY A 96 -1.11 10.52 19.76
C GLY A 96 -1.25 9.00 19.79
N GLN A 97 -2.47 8.47 19.64
CA GLN A 97 -2.72 7.03 19.47
C GLN A 97 -2.67 6.68 17.97
N ASN A 98 -1.47 6.54 17.44
CA ASN A 98 -1.18 6.39 16.01
C ASN A 98 -0.65 4.98 15.63
N PHE A 99 -0.56 4.05 16.58
CA PHE A 99 -0.25 2.64 16.31
C PHE A 99 -1.54 1.81 16.30
N ILE A 100 -2.12 1.60 15.12
CA ILE A 100 -3.30 0.76 14.95
C ILE A 100 -2.89 -0.70 15.17
N VAL A 101 -3.49 -1.36 16.17
CA VAL A 101 -3.24 -2.77 16.48
C VAL A 101 -4.52 -3.59 16.27
N ALA A 102 -4.45 -4.59 15.40
CA ALA A 102 -5.57 -5.47 15.09
C ALA A 102 -5.15 -6.95 15.04
N GLY A 103 -6.14 -7.84 15.05
CA GLY A 103 -5.94 -9.28 14.97
C GLY A 103 -5.49 -9.77 13.59
N ASP A 104 -5.74 -11.04 13.33
CA ASP A 104 -5.42 -11.71 12.07
C ASP A 104 -6.42 -11.34 10.96
N ARG A 105 -6.03 -11.52 9.69
CA ARG A 105 -6.83 -11.19 8.51
C ARG A 105 -7.29 -9.73 8.46
N PHE A 106 -6.40 -8.80 8.77
CA PHE A 106 -6.69 -7.36 8.72
C PHE A 106 -6.83 -6.85 7.28
N ALA A 107 -7.76 -5.93 7.04
CA ALA A 107 -8.02 -5.29 5.76
C ALA A 107 -8.27 -6.25 4.58
N ILE A 108 -9.02 -7.33 4.83
CA ILE A 108 -9.47 -8.24 3.76
C ILE A 108 -10.61 -7.62 2.93
N GLY A 109 -10.85 -8.18 1.75
CA GLY A 109 -11.98 -7.81 0.91
C GLY A 109 -11.60 -6.90 -0.27
N SER A 110 -12.47 -5.93 -0.56
CA SER A 110 -12.44 -5.17 -1.82
C SER A 110 -11.23 -4.24 -1.96
N SER A 111 -10.81 -4.01 -3.21
CA SER A 111 -9.71 -3.10 -3.57
C SER A 111 -10.11 -1.63 -3.39
N ARG A 112 -10.05 -1.13 -2.17
CA ARG A 112 -10.31 0.28 -1.83
C ARG A 112 -9.01 0.96 -1.45
N GLU A 113 -8.47 1.73 -2.39
CA GLU A 113 -7.27 2.54 -2.14
C GLU A 113 -7.57 3.70 -1.16
N MET A 114 -8.84 4.11 -1.08
CA MET A 114 -9.36 5.04 -0.09
C MET A 114 -9.15 4.57 1.36
N SER A 115 -9.10 3.26 1.62
CA SER A 115 -8.91 2.75 2.98
C SER A 115 -7.52 3.08 3.54
N PRO A 116 -6.41 2.67 2.92
CA PRO A 116 -5.09 3.10 3.39
C PRO A 116 -4.87 4.61 3.23
N ALA A 117 -5.42 5.25 2.18
CA ALA A 117 -5.31 6.70 2.01
C ALA A 117 -5.99 7.49 3.13
N GLY A 118 -7.19 7.10 3.55
CA GLY A 118 -7.92 7.72 4.64
C GLY A 118 -7.20 7.57 5.98
N LEU A 119 -6.66 6.38 6.28
CA LEU A 119 -5.88 6.17 7.50
C LEU A 119 -4.61 7.03 7.54
N LYS A 120 -3.90 7.10 6.41
CA LYS A 120 -2.73 7.98 6.27
C LYS A 120 -3.13 9.45 6.45
N GLY A 121 -4.17 9.89 5.75
CA GLY A 121 -4.66 11.27 5.78
C GLY A 121 -5.13 11.71 7.17
N VAL A 122 -5.80 10.83 7.93
CA VAL A 122 -6.16 11.12 9.33
C VAL A 122 -4.93 11.34 10.21
N GLY A 123 -3.86 10.56 10.00
CA GLY A 123 -2.58 10.77 10.66
C GLY A 123 -1.97 12.13 10.30
N GLU A 124 -1.87 12.42 9.01
CA GLU A 124 -1.28 13.67 8.50
C GLU A 124 -2.03 14.92 8.99
N GLU A 125 -3.37 14.91 8.99
CA GLU A 125 -4.19 15.98 9.56
C GLU A 125 -3.93 16.21 11.05
N ALA A 126 -3.65 15.12 11.77
CA ALA A 126 -3.35 15.14 13.20
C ALA A 126 -1.87 15.43 13.51
N GLY A 127 -1.01 15.54 12.49
CA GLY A 127 0.44 15.70 12.65
C GLY A 127 1.17 14.44 13.13
N HIS A 128 0.59 13.26 12.93
CA HIS A 128 1.15 11.97 13.35
C HIS A 128 1.32 11.01 12.18
N GLU A 129 2.44 10.30 12.14
CA GLU A 129 2.57 9.15 11.24
C GLU A 129 1.81 7.94 11.82
N VAL A 130 0.94 7.33 11.03
CA VAL A 130 0.17 6.13 11.42
C VAL A 130 0.94 4.87 11.05
N VAL A 131 1.00 3.93 12.00
CA VAL A 131 1.59 2.60 11.81
C VAL A 131 0.54 1.54 12.08
N ILE A 132 0.36 0.60 11.14
CA ILE A 132 -0.56 -0.53 11.30
C ILE A 132 0.24 -1.77 11.70
N VAL A 133 -0.16 -2.39 12.80
CA VAL A 133 0.37 -3.65 13.31
C VAL A 133 -0.78 -4.66 13.37
N CYS A 134 -0.67 -5.75 12.61
CA CYS A 134 -1.69 -6.80 12.61
C CYS A 134 -1.09 -8.18 12.89
N GLY A 135 -1.96 -9.20 12.96
CA GLY A 135 -1.59 -10.59 13.15
C GLY A 135 -0.81 -11.17 11.95
N ALA A 136 -1.00 -12.46 11.67
CA ALA A 136 -0.20 -13.13 10.66
C ALA A 136 -0.59 -12.75 9.22
N ALA A 137 -1.86 -12.46 8.95
CA ALA A 137 -2.40 -12.17 7.64
C ALA A 137 -2.96 -10.74 7.54
N MET A 138 -2.71 -10.13 6.39
CA MET A 138 -3.28 -8.85 5.94
C MET A 138 -3.76 -9.04 4.51
N GLY A 139 -4.81 -8.34 4.08
CA GLY A 139 -5.24 -8.36 2.68
C GLY A 139 -4.14 -7.84 1.75
N ASP A 140 -3.73 -8.64 0.77
CA ASP A 140 -2.59 -8.34 -0.11
C ASP A 140 -2.77 -7.03 -0.89
N ILE A 141 -4.00 -6.74 -1.31
CA ILE A 141 -4.33 -5.50 -2.03
C ILE A 141 -4.18 -4.29 -1.11
N PHE A 142 -4.68 -4.37 0.12
CA PHE A 142 -4.52 -3.30 1.10
C PHE A 142 -3.03 -3.09 1.44
N ARG A 143 -2.28 -4.17 1.69
CA ARG A 143 -0.84 -4.13 1.97
C ARG A 143 -0.08 -3.41 0.85
N ARG A 144 -0.33 -3.81 -0.41
CA ARG A 144 0.27 -3.16 -1.59
C ARG A 144 -0.09 -1.67 -1.64
N ASN A 145 -1.36 -1.33 -1.52
CA ASN A 145 -1.83 0.06 -1.60
C ASN A 145 -1.27 0.93 -0.46
N ALA A 146 -1.20 0.39 0.76
CA ALA A 146 -0.58 1.07 1.90
C ALA A 146 0.89 1.39 1.63
N LEU A 147 1.69 0.41 1.20
CA LEU A 147 3.10 0.62 0.86
C LEU A 147 3.28 1.60 -0.31
N ASN A 148 2.41 1.53 -1.31
CA ASN A 148 2.39 2.44 -2.45
C ASN A 148 2.15 3.90 -2.04
N LEU A 149 1.33 4.12 -1.01
CA LEU A 149 1.01 5.43 -0.42
C LEU A 149 1.99 5.87 0.67
N GLY A 150 2.97 5.03 1.03
CA GLY A 150 3.92 5.30 2.11
C GLY A 150 3.37 5.01 3.52
N LEU A 151 2.19 4.40 3.66
CA LEU A 151 1.64 3.98 4.95
C LEU A 151 2.37 2.74 5.48
N HIS A 152 2.81 2.78 6.73
CA HIS A 152 3.54 1.68 7.35
C HIS A 152 2.62 0.54 7.81
N VAL A 153 2.90 -0.66 7.31
CA VAL A 153 2.17 -1.90 7.66
C VAL A 153 3.13 -2.99 8.14
N LEU A 154 2.80 -3.64 9.25
CA LEU A 154 3.61 -4.63 9.95
C LEU A 154 2.75 -5.84 10.34
N GLN A 155 3.10 -7.03 9.85
CA GLN A 155 2.51 -8.29 10.30
C GLN A 155 3.39 -8.87 11.41
N SER A 156 2.90 -8.91 12.66
CA SER A 156 3.62 -9.42 13.81
C SER A 156 2.65 -9.96 14.86
N ARG A 157 2.38 -11.27 14.80
CA ARG A 157 1.50 -11.94 15.77
C ARG A 157 1.97 -11.73 17.21
N ALA A 158 3.28 -11.85 17.46
CA ALA A 158 3.85 -11.64 18.78
C ALA A 158 3.63 -10.22 19.33
N ALA A 159 3.76 -9.19 18.48
CA ALA A 159 3.51 -7.81 18.89
C ALA A 159 2.02 -7.57 19.23
N VAL A 160 1.11 -8.11 18.42
CA VAL A 160 -0.34 -8.02 18.63
C VAL A 160 -0.79 -8.73 19.91
N GLU A 161 -0.26 -9.92 20.17
CA GLU A 161 -0.57 -10.69 21.37
C GLU A 161 -0.15 -9.94 22.65
N ASP A 162 1.04 -9.36 22.65
CA ASP A 162 1.61 -8.63 23.79
C ASP A 162 0.97 -7.25 24.03
N ALA A 163 0.59 -6.54 22.97
CA ALA A 163 0.09 -5.17 23.04
C ALA A 163 -1.12 -5.01 23.97
N GLN A 164 -1.08 -3.97 24.82
CA GLN A 164 -2.21 -3.52 25.63
C GLN A 164 -2.56 -2.06 25.33
N GLU A 165 -3.78 -1.67 25.69
CA GLU A 165 -4.24 -0.28 25.51
C GLU A 165 -3.28 0.69 26.21
N GLY A 166 -2.87 1.75 25.50
CA GLY A 166 -1.95 2.76 26.03
C GLY A 166 -0.47 2.37 26.05
N ASP A 167 -0.11 1.13 25.67
CA ASP A 167 1.30 0.77 25.47
C ASP A 167 1.94 1.72 24.43
N THR A 168 3.16 2.16 24.69
CA THR A 168 3.92 3.01 23.78
C THR A 168 4.78 2.17 22.85
N PHE A 169 4.61 2.38 21.55
CA PHE A 169 5.40 1.74 20.51
C PHE A 169 6.40 2.69 19.88
N ARG A 170 7.52 2.12 19.45
CA ARG A 170 8.57 2.73 18.65
C ARG A 170 8.78 1.89 17.41
N PHE A 171 8.62 2.47 16.23
CA PHE A 171 8.91 1.84 14.96
C PHE A 171 10.07 2.56 14.26
N ASP A 172 11.03 1.78 13.79
CA ASP A 172 12.18 2.26 13.03
C ASP A 172 11.97 1.89 11.55
N PRO A 173 11.61 2.83 10.66
CA PRO A 173 11.37 2.53 9.26
C PRO A 173 12.60 2.02 8.52
N ALA A 174 13.82 2.36 8.96
CA ALA A 174 15.05 1.95 8.29
C ALA A 174 15.31 0.45 8.48
N THR A 175 15.18 -0.03 9.72
CA THR A 175 15.40 -1.43 10.09
C THR A 175 14.14 -2.28 10.09
N ARG A 176 12.96 -1.63 10.02
CA ARG A 176 11.63 -2.20 10.26
C ARG A 176 11.45 -2.81 11.66
N THR A 177 12.30 -2.43 12.61
CA THR A 177 12.22 -2.93 13.99
C THR A 177 11.04 -2.27 14.71
N LEU A 178 10.19 -3.08 15.32
CA LEU A 178 9.09 -2.62 16.17
C LEU A 178 9.41 -2.92 17.63
N THR A 179 9.36 -1.92 18.50
CA THR A 179 9.59 -2.07 19.94
C THR A 179 8.36 -1.60 20.70
N ASN A 180 7.84 -2.44 21.60
CA ASN A 180 6.92 -2.01 22.65
C ASN A 180 7.76 -1.51 23.83
N GLU A 181 7.91 -0.19 23.94
CA GLU A 181 8.76 0.45 24.96
C GLU A 181 8.19 0.23 26.37
N THR A 182 6.86 0.17 26.51
CA THR A 182 6.19 -0.09 27.79
C THR A 182 6.47 -1.50 28.33
N ARG A 183 6.59 -2.48 27.43
CA ARG A 183 6.84 -3.89 27.77
C ARG A 183 8.33 -4.26 27.75
N GLY A 184 9.19 -3.38 27.23
CA GLY A 184 10.62 -3.66 27.05
C GLY A 184 10.90 -4.77 26.04
N LYS A 185 10.03 -4.96 25.03
CA LYS A 185 10.12 -6.04 24.06
C LYS A 185 10.27 -5.52 22.63
N THR A 186 11.04 -6.23 21.83
CA THR A 186 11.29 -5.92 20.42
C THR A 186 10.83 -7.07 19.54
N TYR A 187 10.29 -6.72 18.37
CA TYR A 187 9.67 -7.61 17.42
C TYR A 187 10.27 -7.38 16.03
N ALA A 188 10.48 -8.47 15.31
CA ALA A 188 10.78 -8.45 13.87
C ALA A 188 9.48 -8.76 13.10
N PRO A 189 8.87 -7.78 12.43
CA PRO A 189 7.71 -8.01 11.59
C PRO A 189 8.04 -8.94 10.40
N ALA A 190 7.01 -9.50 9.77
CA ALA A 190 7.18 -10.28 8.55
C ALA A 190 8.00 -9.49 7.50
N PRO A 191 8.95 -10.16 6.80
CA PRO A 191 9.80 -9.50 5.84
C PRO A 191 8.99 -9.00 4.65
N LEU A 192 9.45 -7.88 4.07
CA LEU A 192 9.00 -7.42 2.77
C LEU A 192 9.80 -8.09 1.67
N THR A 193 9.18 -8.27 0.51
CA THR A 193 9.91 -8.61 -0.71
C THR A 193 10.86 -7.47 -1.09
N PRO A 194 11.92 -7.73 -1.89
CA PRO A 194 12.82 -6.66 -2.35
C PRO A 194 12.09 -5.50 -3.04
N GLN A 195 11.05 -5.81 -3.82
CA GLN A 195 10.25 -4.80 -4.53
C GLN A 195 9.42 -3.93 -3.56
N GLU A 196 8.77 -4.55 -2.58
CA GLU A 196 8.03 -3.81 -1.55
C GLU A 196 8.94 -2.90 -0.73
N GLU A 197 10.13 -3.39 -0.38
CA GLU A 197 11.12 -2.60 0.34
C GLU A 197 11.62 -1.42 -0.51
N GLN A 198 11.86 -1.63 -1.81
CA GLN A 198 12.22 -0.56 -2.74
C GLN A 198 11.13 0.51 -2.84
N ILE A 199 9.86 0.11 -3.03
CA ILE A 199 8.72 1.03 -3.12
C ILE A 199 8.61 1.87 -1.84
N ARG A 200 8.67 1.20 -0.69
CA ARG A 200 8.60 1.84 0.62
C ARG A 200 9.70 2.88 0.82
N ARG A 201 10.96 2.53 0.52
CA ARG A 201 12.11 3.46 0.66
C ARG A 201 12.08 4.61 -0.34
N SER A 202 11.40 4.42 -1.47
CA SER A 202 11.27 5.44 -2.51
C SER A 202 10.26 6.54 -2.18
N GLY A 203 9.52 6.43 -1.07
CA GLY A 203 8.37 7.29 -0.77
C GLY A 203 7.12 6.92 -1.55
N GLY A 204 6.99 5.65 -1.97
CA GLY A 204 5.80 5.14 -2.65
C GLY A 204 5.97 4.87 -4.15
N ILE A 205 4.94 4.30 -4.76
CA ILE A 205 5.00 3.79 -6.14
C ILE A 205 5.06 4.89 -7.19
N ILE A 206 4.45 6.05 -6.93
CA ILE A 206 4.46 7.18 -7.86
C ILE A 206 5.89 7.71 -8.07
N ALA A 207 6.71 7.74 -7.00
CA ALA A 207 8.12 8.13 -7.11
C ALA A 207 8.92 7.14 -7.97
N VAL A 208 8.65 5.83 -7.82
CA VAL A 208 9.23 4.78 -8.69
C VAL A 208 8.79 5.00 -10.14
N GLY A 209 7.49 5.17 -10.38
CA GLY A 209 6.92 5.38 -11.71
C GLY A 209 7.48 6.62 -12.41
N ARG A 210 7.67 7.73 -11.70
CA ARG A 210 8.29 8.95 -12.24
C ARG A 210 9.72 8.72 -12.75
N ARG A 211 10.51 7.87 -12.09
CA ARG A 211 11.85 7.47 -12.58
C ARG A 211 11.77 6.68 -13.87
N GLU A 212 10.79 5.80 -14.00
CA GLU A 212 10.64 4.91 -15.16
C GLU A 212 9.92 5.57 -16.34
N PHE A 213 9.19 6.66 -16.11
CA PHE A 213 8.27 7.27 -17.08
C PHE A 213 8.94 7.66 -18.41
N ALA A 214 10.12 8.28 -18.37
CA ALA A 214 10.84 8.65 -19.60
C ALA A 214 11.20 7.41 -20.44
N GLY A 215 11.61 6.32 -19.79
CA GLY A 215 11.89 5.04 -20.44
C GLY A 215 10.62 4.41 -21.00
N SER A 216 9.50 4.48 -20.28
CA SER A 216 8.23 3.89 -20.72
C SER A 216 7.64 4.59 -21.96
N VAL A 217 7.87 5.90 -22.13
CA VAL A 217 7.41 6.63 -23.33
C VAL A 217 8.28 6.32 -24.56
N ARG A 218 9.59 6.16 -24.37
CA ARG A 218 10.53 5.89 -25.47
C ARG A 218 10.52 4.43 -25.92
N THR A 219 10.12 3.50 -25.06
CA THR A 219 10.13 2.07 -25.37
C THR A 219 8.88 1.68 -26.15
N THR A 220 9.06 1.15 -27.36
CA THR A 220 7.94 0.57 -28.14
C THR A 220 7.46 -0.72 -27.47
N PRO A 221 6.17 -0.82 -27.09
CA PRO A 221 5.64 -2.04 -26.51
C PRO A 221 5.75 -3.23 -27.47
N ARG A 222 6.21 -4.37 -26.96
CA ARG A 222 6.37 -5.60 -27.74
C ARG A 222 5.78 -6.78 -26.98
N ILE A 223 4.65 -7.30 -27.46
CA ILE A 223 4.04 -8.53 -26.96
C ILE A 223 4.46 -9.67 -27.89
N VAL A 224 5.19 -10.66 -27.36
CA VAL A 224 5.69 -11.80 -28.14
C VAL A 224 5.39 -13.06 -27.35
N TRP A 225 4.66 -13.99 -27.95
CA TRP A 225 4.32 -15.26 -27.32
C TRP A 225 5.50 -16.23 -27.36
N PRO A 226 5.66 -17.12 -26.35
CA PRO A 226 6.71 -18.11 -26.33
C PRO A 226 6.56 -19.08 -27.51
N ASP A 227 7.68 -19.57 -28.03
CA ASP A 227 7.65 -20.69 -28.98
C ASP A 227 7.14 -21.97 -28.30
N GLU A 228 6.81 -22.99 -29.10
CA GLU A 228 6.20 -24.23 -28.59
C GLU A 228 7.07 -24.90 -27.51
N ARG A 229 8.39 -24.88 -27.69
CA ARG A 229 9.32 -25.48 -26.75
C ARG A 229 9.29 -24.78 -25.39
N THR A 230 9.33 -23.45 -25.41
CA THR A 230 9.28 -22.61 -24.21
C THR A 230 7.91 -22.71 -23.54
N ALA A 231 6.83 -22.66 -24.33
CA ALA A 231 5.46 -22.72 -23.82
C ALA A 231 5.16 -24.02 -23.06
N ARG A 232 5.72 -25.17 -23.49
CA ARG A 232 5.56 -26.46 -22.80
C ARG A 232 6.09 -26.46 -21.35
N GLY A 233 7.02 -25.56 -21.03
CA GLY A 233 7.57 -25.40 -19.67
C GLY A 233 6.84 -24.38 -18.80
N LEU A 234 5.81 -23.71 -19.32
CA LEU A 234 5.13 -22.61 -18.66
C LEU A 234 3.63 -22.91 -18.51
N THR A 235 3.07 -22.58 -17.36
CA THR A 235 1.62 -22.51 -17.19
C THR A 235 1.02 -21.42 -18.09
N SER A 236 -0.28 -21.48 -18.37
CA SER A 236 -0.95 -20.43 -19.17
C SER A 236 -0.76 -19.03 -18.59
N THR A 237 -0.74 -18.90 -17.25
CA THR A 237 -0.47 -17.63 -16.55
C THR A 237 0.96 -17.16 -16.77
N GLU A 238 1.95 -18.05 -16.65
CA GLU A 238 3.34 -17.70 -16.94
C GLU A 238 3.55 -17.36 -18.40
N GLN A 239 2.87 -18.02 -19.35
CA GLN A 239 2.93 -17.65 -20.76
C GLN A 239 2.40 -16.23 -21.00
N ILE A 240 1.34 -15.81 -20.31
CA ILE A 240 0.84 -14.42 -20.36
C ILE A 240 1.91 -13.46 -19.84
N PHE A 241 2.43 -13.65 -18.62
CA PHE A 241 3.45 -12.76 -18.05
C PHE A 241 4.74 -12.75 -18.89
N TRP A 242 5.17 -13.92 -19.37
CA TRP A 242 6.27 -14.05 -20.31
C TRP A 242 6.01 -13.20 -21.53
N SER A 243 4.83 -13.29 -22.14
CA SER A 243 4.55 -12.53 -23.35
C SER A 243 4.60 -11.02 -23.15
N HIS A 244 4.13 -10.56 -21.99
CA HIS A 244 3.97 -9.14 -21.67
C HIS A 244 5.17 -8.50 -20.98
N ARG A 245 6.19 -9.28 -20.57
CA ARG A 245 7.38 -8.75 -19.90
C ARG A 245 8.04 -7.63 -20.69
N VAL A 246 8.37 -6.53 -20.03
CA VAL A 246 9.08 -5.39 -20.65
C VAL A 246 10.51 -5.81 -20.97
N ASP A 247 11.20 -6.40 -19.99
CA ASP A 247 12.53 -6.98 -20.15
C ASP A 247 12.42 -8.39 -20.73
N LYS A 248 12.87 -8.57 -21.98
CA LYS A 248 12.74 -9.85 -22.68
C LYS A 248 13.73 -10.91 -22.22
N ASP A 249 14.72 -10.56 -21.41
CA ASP A 249 15.65 -11.50 -20.82
C ASP A 249 15.25 -11.88 -19.39
N ALA A 250 14.19 -11.27 -18.85
CA ALA A 250 13.69 -11.57 -17.52
C ALA A 250 13.14 -13.00 -17.40
N ASP A 251 13.55 -13.67 -16.33
CA ASP A 251 13.08 -15.00 -15.95
C ASP A 251 11.66 -14.92 -15.36
N VAL A 252 10.76 -15.76 -15.87
CA VAL A 252 9.34 -15.78 -15.45
C VAL A 252 9.09 -17.05 -14.66
N ARG A 253 9.01 -16.87 -13.34
CA ARG A 253 8.76 -17.95 -12.38
C ARG A 253 8.10 -17.39 -11.11
N PRO A 254 7.48 -18.25 -10.27
CA PRO A 254 6.95 -17.83 -8.98
C PRO A 254 7.99 -17.11 -8.12
N GLY A 255 7.60 -15.96 -7.55
CA GLY A 255 8.45 -15.11 -6.73
C GLY A 255 9.35 -14.14 -7.50
N ALA A 256 9.41 -14.21 -8.84
CA ALA A 256 10.10 -13.21 -9.64
C ALA A 256 9.34 -11.88 -9.67
N THR A 257 10.08 -10.76 -9.74
CA THR A 257 9.51 -9.43 -9.97
C THR A 257 9.63 -9.09 -11.45
N LEU A 258 8.52 -8.78 -12.08
CA LEU A 258 8.44 -8.50 -13.52
C LEU A 258 7.78 -7.15 -13.75
N ARG A 259 8.33 -6.41 -14.73
CA ARG A 259 7.62 -5.30 -15.36
C ARG A 259 6.90 -5.86 -16.57
N VAL A 260 5.62 -5.56 -16.71
CA VAL A 260 4.80 -6.03 -17.84
C VAL A 260 4.05 -4.89 -18.48
N TYR A 261 3.83 -5.00 -19.78
CA TYR A 261 2.89 -4.16 -20.49
C TYR A 261 1.45 -4.53 -20.09
N ALA A 262 0.63 -3.52 -19.82
CA ALA A 262 -0.79 -3.69 -19.57
C ALA A 262 -1.59 -3.32 -20.83
N ASP A 263 -2.38 -4.26 -21.37
CA ASP A 263 -3.20 -4.01 -22.55
C ASP A 263 -4.51 -3.30 -22.23
N LEU A 264 -5.03 -3.50 -21.01
CA LEU A 264 -6.29 -2.93 -20.55
C LEU A 264 -6.14 -2.45 -19.11
N LEU A 265 -6.51 -1.19 -18.87
CA LEU A 265 -6.62 -0.59 -17.54
C LEU A 265 -8.09 -0.22 -17.30
N PRO A 266 -8.90 -1.14 -16.75
CA PRO A 266 -10.28 -0.83 -16.43
C PRO A 266 -10.33 0.08 -15.19
N ALA A 267 -11.23 1.06 -15.21
CA ALA A 267 -11.51 1.91 -14.07
C ALA A 267 -13.03 1.95 -13.84
N SER A 268 -13.44 2.01 -12.57
CA SER A 268 -14.85 2.11 -12.16
C SER A 268 -15.11 3.46 -11.53
N ASP A 269 -16.35 3.96 -11.55
CA ASP A 269 -16.69 5.25 -10.93
C ASP A 269 -16.41 5.30 -9.43
N GLY A 270 -16.36 4.13 -8.76
CA GLY A 270 -16.01 4.03 -7.34
C GLY A 270 -14.51 4.13 -7.05
N THR A 271 -13.62 3.95 -8.03
CA THR A 271 -12.15 3.96 -7.83
C THR A 271 -11.43 4.97 -8.73
N ALA A 272 -11.98 5.25 -9.90
CA ALA A 272 -11.41 6.16 -10.90
C ALA A 272 -11.15 7.57 -10.36
N PRO A 273 -12.05 8.18 -9.56
CA PRO A 273 -11.78 9.50 -8.99
C PRO A 273 -10.51 9.52 -8.14
N PHE A 274 -10.19 8.43 -7.44
CA PHE A 274 -8.92 8.35 -6.70
C PHE A 274 -7.74 8.23 -7.67
N SER A 275 -7.81 7.26 -8.60
CA SER A 275 -6.70 6.94 -9.51
C SER A 275 -6.36 8.05 -10.52
N ILE A 276 -7.29 8.94 -10.83
CA ILE A 276 -7.05 10.07 -11.75
C ILE A 276 -6.32 11.23 -11.05
N HIS A 277 -6.54 11.39 -9.74
CA HIS A 277 -6.11 12.56 -9.00
C HIS A 277 -4.88 12.36 -8.14
N THR A 278 -4.52 11.10 -7.87
CA THR A 278 -3.28 10.71 -7.19
C THR A 278 -2.17 10.38 -8.19
#